data_AF-A0A524CIP3-F1
#
_entry.id   AF-A0A524CIP3-F1
#
_cell.length_a   1.000
_cell.length_b   1.000
_cell.length_c   1.000
_cell.angle_alpha   90.00
_cell.angle_beta   90.00
_cell.angle_gamma   90.00
#
_symmetry.space_group_name_H-M   'P 1'
#
loop_
_entity.id
_entity.type
_entity.pdbx_description
1 polymer ?
#
loop_
_entity_poly.entity_id
_entity_poly.type
_entity_poly.pdbx_seq_one_letter_code
_entity_poly.pdbx_strand_id
1 'polypeptide(L)'
;MCPIITHEDELELANTEKDLVSHMKKLAKAQNSLIKTQEKYAEALRKSNIEREMLNRTFRDVLKQMQTLVREKRSNIQDEEVNLFQDIIHKNDMYIEVNNKYIDAIKNLTLKKEYFVKKKEELANALDEVAGKRGALIKKALNVEKAKNKLIEGEKLKNLDSELNDYQREFDRARDVLIKKIHQFIEVRDELNELWIQLKNSVSKSS
;
A
#
# COMPACT_ATOMS: atom_id res chain seq x y z
N MET A 1 -19.11 -37.18 -7.97
CA MET A 1 -17.78 -37.80 -8.07
C MET A 1 -16.78 -36.74 -7.64
N CYS A 2 -16.11 -36.87 -6.50
CA CYS A 2 -15.01 -35.95 -6.16
C CYS A 2 -13.85 -36.23 -7.12
N PRO A 3 -13.20 -35.20 -7.69
CA PRO A 3 -11.99 -35.40 -8.48
C PRO A 3 -10.95 -36.17 -7.67
N ILE A 4 -10.28 -37.14 -8.29
CA ILE A 4 -9.11 -37.77 -7.69
C ILE A 4 -8.00 -36.72 -7.75
N ILE A 5 -7.66 -36.12 -6.61
CA ILE A 5 -6.53 -35.21 -6.49
C ILE A 5 -5.26 -36.04 -6.65
N THR A 6 -4.43 -35.66 -7.62
CA THR A 6 -3.19 -36.34 -7.97
C THR A 6 -1.97 -35.50 -7.56
N HIS A 7 -0.80 -36.14 -7.52
CA HIS A 7 0.48 -35.44 -7.36
C HIS A 7 0.74 -34.42 -8.48
N GLU A 8 0.11 -34.57 -9.66
CA GLU A 8 0.21 -33.61 -10.76
C GLU A 8 -0.56 -32.31 -10.45
N ASP A 9 -1.73 -32.40 -9.83
CA ASP A 9 -2.52 -31.23 -9.42
C ASP A 9 -1.75 -30.36 -8.39
N GLU A 10 -1.05 -31.00 -7.46
CA GLU A 10 -0.24 -30.31 -6.45
C GLU A 10 1.04 -29.68 -7.04
N LEU A 11 1.59 -30.27 -8.12
CA LEU A 11 2.69 -29.67 -8.89
C LEU A 11 2.20 -28.48 -9.73
N GLU A 12 1.01 -28.59 -10.33
CA GLU A 12 0.37 -27.49 -11.04
C GLU A 12 0.04 -26.33 -10.10
N LEU A 13 -0.42 -26.62 -8.88
CA LEU A 13 -0.60 -25.62 -7.85
C LEU A 13 0.71 -24.90 -7.52
N ALA A 14 1.80 -25.64 -7.33
CA ALA A 14 3.12 -25.04 -7.07
C ALA A 14 3.56 -24.10 -8.20
N ASN A 15 3.33 -24.46 -9.46
CA ASN A 15 3.64 -23.60 -10.61
C ASN A 15 2.76 -22.34 -10.63
N THR A 16 1.45 -22.51 -10.42
CA THR A 16 0.49 -21.40 -10.39
C THR A 16 0.80 -20.42 -9.25
N GLU A 17 1.24 -20.91 -8.10
CA GLU A 17 1.70 -20.07 -7.00
C GLU A 17 2.97 -19.28 -7.36
N LYS A 18 3.93 -19.88 -8.08
CA LYS A 18 5.11 -19.14 -8.59
C LYS A 18 4.71 -18.02 -9.55
N ASP A 19 3.72 -18.26 -10.41
CA ASP A 19 3.18 -17.22 -11.29
C ASP A 19 2.50 -16.10 -10.51
N LEU A 20 1.72 -16.45 -9.48
CA LEU A 20 1.13 -15.49 -8.57
C LEU A 20 2.20 -14.64 -7.86
N VAL A 21 3.28 -15.24 -7.38
CA VAL A 21 4.43 -14.52 -6.78
C VAL A 21 5.01 -13.51 -7.77
N SER A 22 5.20 -13.90 -9.03
CA SER A 22 5.69 -13.00 -10.08
C SER A 22 4.77 -11.81 -10.28
N HIS A 23 3.46 -12.04 -10.37
CA HIS A 23 2.46 -10.97 -10.48
C HIS A 23 2.41 -10.06 -9.25
N MET A 24 2.49 -10.63 -8.04
CA MET A 24 2.54 -9.86 -6.80
C MET A 24 3.76 -8.94 -6.75
N LYS A 25 4.94 -9.43 -7.13
CA LYS A 25 6.19 -8.64 -7.18
C LYS A 25 6.12 -7.54 -8.25
N LYS A 26 5.55 -7.84 -9.43
CA LYS A 26 5.32 -6.81 -10.48
C LYS A 26 4.37 -5.71 -9.99
N LEU A 27 3.27 -6.09 -9.34
CA LEU A 27 2.32 -5.14 -8.77
C LEU A 27 2.95 -4.29 -7.65
N ALA A 28 3.74 -4.90 -6.77
CA ALA A 28 4.49 -4.18 -5.73
C ALA A 28 5.39 -3.08 -6.32
N LYS A 29 6.14 -3.39 -7.39
CA LYS A 29 6.97 -2.41 -8.11
C LYS A 29 6.13 -1.27 -8.69
N ALA A 30 5.02 -1.58 -9.35
CA ALA A 30 4.13 -0.57 -9.92
C ALA A 30 3.54 0.34 -8.82
N GLN A 31 3.14 -0.24 -7.69
CA GLN A 31 2.63 0.52 -6.54
C GLN A 31 3.71 1.42 -5.93
N ASN A 32 4.95 0.94 -5.76
CA ASN A 32 6.07 1.77 -5.31
C ASN A 32 6.32 2.97 -6.23
N SER A 33 6.22 2.80 -7.55
CA SER A 33 6.33 3.92 -8.49
C SER A 33 5.19 4.93 -8.31
N LEU A 34 3.96 4.46 -8.08
CA LEU A 34 2.80 5.32 -7.84
C LEU A 34 2.96 6.12 -6.54
N ILE A 35 3.42 5.47 -5.47
CA ILE A 35 3.67 6.10 -4.15
C ILE A 35 4.67 7.25 -4.30
N LYS A 36 5.81 7.02 -4.97
CA LYS A 36 6.81 8.08 -5.22
C LYS A 36 6.24 9.27 -5.98
N THR A 37 5.34 9.02 -6.93
CA THR A 37 4.65 10.10 -7.64
C THR A 37 3.69 10.87 -6.74
N GLN A 38 2.98 10.18 -5.83
CA GLN A 38 2.12 10.80 -4.82
C GLN A 38 2.90 11.68 -3.85
N GLU A 39 4.12 11.27 -3.45
CA GLU A 39 5.02 12.11 -2.63
C GLU A 39 5.42 13.39 -3.34
N LYS A 40 5.85 13.27 -4.61
CA LYS A 40 6.21 14.43 -5.43
C LYS A 40 5.03 15.39 -5.58
N TYR A 41 3.84 14.86 -5.78
CA TYR A 41 2.61 15.65 -5.85
C TYR A 41 2.34 16.38 -4.53
N ALA A 42 2.42 15.69 -3.39
CA ALA A 42 2.23 16.30 -2.07
C ALA A 42 3.24 17.43 -1.80
N GLU A 43 4.49 17.24 -2.19
CA GLU A 43 5.54 18.26 -2.05
C GLU A 43 5.31 19.46 -2.98
N ALA A 44 4.91 19.23 -4.24
CA ALA A 44 4.54 20.30 -5.16
C ALA A 44 3.33 21.10 -4.64
N LEU A 45 2.33 20.40 -4.10
CA LEU A 45 1.16 21.04 -3.50
C LEU A 45 1.54 21.88 -2.27
N ARG A 46 2.42 21.38 -1.41
CA ARG A 46 2.96 22.13 -0.27
C ARG A 46 3.64 23.42 -0.71
N LYS A 47 4.51 23.36 -1.71
CA LYS A 47 5.18 24.55 -2.26
C LYS A 47 4.16 25.58 -2.77
N SER A 48 3.18 25.14 -3.54
CA SER A 48 2.11 26.02 -4.02
C SER A 48 1.29 26.64 -2.87
N ASN A 49 1.05 25.90 -1.79
CA ASN A 49 0.33 26.42 -0.63
C ASN A 49 1.13 27.49 0.13
N ILE A 50 2.46 27.33 0.24
CA ILE A 50 3.36 28.33 0.84
C ILE A 50 3.35 29.63 0.00
N GLU A 51 3.43 29.53 -1.32
CA GLU A 51 3.31 30.71 -2.20
C GLU A 51 1.98 31.44 -2.01
N ARG A 52 0.89 30.68 -1.83
CA ARG A 52 -0.44 31.24 -1.55
C ARG A 52 -0.49 31.93 -0.19
N GLU A 53 0.14 31.38 0.84
CA GLU A 53 0.27 32.03 2.14
C GLU A 53 1.02 33.37 2.03
N MET A 54 2.12 33.41 1.28
CA MET A 54 2.87 34.64 1.04
C MET A 54 2.05 35.67 0.27
N LEU A 55 1.35 35.25 -0.79
CA LEU A 55 0.43 36.10 -1.53
C LEU A 55 -0.66 36.67 -0.59
N ASN A 56 -1.24 35.83 0.27
CA ASN A 56 -2.29 36.27 1.18
C ASN A 56 -1.78 37.22 2.28
N ARG A 57 -0.50 37.14 2.64
CA ARG A 57 0.15 38.15 3.51
C ARG A 57 0.24 39.50 2.80
N THR A 58 0.66 39.51 1.54
CA THR A 58 0.70 40.75 0.74
C THR A 58 -0.69 41.36 0.58
N PHE A 59 -1.73 40.55 0.34
CA PHE A 59 -3.12 41.03 0.33
C PHE A 59 -3.51 41.74 1.64
N ARG A 60 -3.12 41.18 2.80
CA ARG A 60 -3.37 41.82 4.11
C ARG A 60 -2.64 43.15 4.26
N ASP A 61 -1.41 43.25 3.77
CA ASP A 61 -0.66 44.50 3.85
C ASP A 61 -1.25 45.58 2.95
N VAL A 62 -1.73 45.22 1.75
CA VAL A 62 -2.51 46.11 0.89
C VAL A 62 -3.81 46.52 1.58
N LEU A 63 -4.57 45.57 2.14
CA LEU A 63 -5.83 45.86 2.84
C LEU A 63 -5.64 46.87 3.98
N LYS A 64 -4.57 46.75 4.79
CA LYS A 64 -4.26 47.71 5.86
C LYS A 64 -4.07 49.13 5.32
N GLN A 65 -3.39 49.28 4.18
CA GLN A 65 -3.20 50.57 3.53
C GLN A 65 -4.54 51.11 3.00
N MET A 66 -5.34 50.26 2.34
CA MET A 66 -6.67 50.63 1.83
C MET A 66 -7.59 51.11 2.97
N GLN A 67 -7.62 50.40 4.10
CA GLN A 67 -8.40 50.77 5.29
C GLN A 67 -7.97 52.10 5.92
N THR A 68 -6.72 52.49 5.73
CA THR A 68 -6.21 53.80 6.18
C THR A 68 -6.66 54.90 5.21
N LEU A 69 -6.46 54.66 3.91
CA LEU A 69 -6.75 55.64 2.86
C LEU A 69 -8.25 55.88 2.66
N VAL A 70 -9.11 54.86 2.79
CA VAL A 70 -10.58 55.01 2.62
C VAL A 70 -11.19 56.03 3.60
N ARG A 71 -10.52 56.30 4.73
CA ARG A 71 -10.93 57.31 5.73
C ARG A 71 -10.61 58.74 5.29
N GLU A 72 -9.73 58.91 4.30
CA GLU A 72 -9.28 60.21 3.80
C GLU A 72 -10.21 60.71 2.69
N LYS A 73 -10.73 61.93 2.82
CA LYS A 73 -11.69 62.55 1.87
C LYS A 73 -11.18 62.69 0.43
N ARG A 74 -9.87 62.53 0.19
CA ARG A 74 -9.22 62.66 -1.11
C ARG A 74 -8.66 61.34 -1.65
N SER A 75 -8.89 60.22 -0.97
CA SER A 75 -8.47 58.93 -1.52
C SER A 75 -9.42 58.50 -2.65
N ASN A 76 -8.88 57.74 -3.60
CA ASN A 76 -9.66 57.16 -4.70
C ASN A 76 -10.13 55.73 -4.38
N ILE A 77 -10.19 55.37 -3.10
CA ILE A 77 -10.54 54.01 -2.64
C ILE A 77 -11.98 54.00 -2.15
N GLN A 78 -12.73 53.00 -2.59
CA GLN A 78 -14.11 52.77 -2.16
C GLN A 78 -14.18 51.68 -1.08
N ASP A 79 -15.16 51.80 -0.17
CA ASP A 79 -15.42 50.77 0.85
C ASP A 79 -15.69 49.39 0.25
N GLU A 80 -16.29 49.34 -0.96
CA GLU A 80 -16.52 48.10 -1.70
C GLU A 80 -15.20 47.38 -2.02
N GLU A 81 -14.18 48.09 -2.46
CA GLU A 81 -12.86 47.51 -2.77
C GLU A 81 -12.20 46.93 -1.50
N VAL A 82 -12.35 47.62 -0.36
CA VAL A 82 -11.86 47.13 0.94
C VAL A 82 -12.55 45.82 1.32
N ASN A 83 -13.88 45.76 1.17
CA ASN A 83 -14.66 44.56 1.48
C ASN A 83 -14.29 43.38 0.56
N LEU A 84 -14.11 43.62 -0.73
CA LEU A 84 -13.69 42.58 -1.68
C LEU A 84 -12.30 42.01 -1.35
N PHE A 85 -11.35 42.87 -0.97
CA PHE A 85 -10.03 42.41 -0.52
C PHE A 85 -10.11 41.57 0.76
N GLN A 86 -10.95 41.97 1.71
CA GLN A 86 -11.19 41.21 2.94
C GLN A 86 -11.78 39.82 2.66
N ASP A 87 -12.74 39.73 1.74
CA ASP A 87 -13.34 38.47 1.31
C ASP A 87 -12.33 37.55 0.61
N ILE A 88 -11.49 38.10 -0.27
CA ILE A 88 -10.41 37.35 -0.94
C ILE A 88 -9.46 36.76 0.11
N ILE A 89 -9.06 37.55 1.10
CA ILE A 89 -8.17 37.10 2.18
C ILE A 89 -8.79 35.94 2.95
N HIS A 90 -10.06 36.08 3.33
CA HIS A 90 -10.77 35.05 4.08
C HIS A 90 -10.90 33.74 3.30
N LYS A 91 -11.29 33.81 2.02
CA LYS A 91 -11.38 32.62 1.15
C LYS A 91 -10.03 31.95 0.94
N ASN A 92 -8.97 32.73 0.78
CA ASN A 92 -7.61 32.20 0.67
C ASN A 92 -7.18 31.49 1.96
N ASP A 93 -7.49 32.04 3.14
CA ASP A 93 -7.16 31.40 4.42
C ASP A 93 -7.86 30.05 4.59
N MET A 94 -9.16 29.99 4.27
CA MET A 94 -9.90 28.72 4.27
C MET A 94 -9.27 27.70 3.32
N TYR A 95 -8.90 28.14 2.10
CA TYR A 95 -8.27 27.27 1.13
C TYR A 95 -6.91 26.75 1.60
N ILE A 96 -6.08 27.62 2.18
CA ILE A 96 -4.76 27.27 2.74
C ILE A 96 -4.92 26.19 3.82
N GLU A 97 -5.88 26.37 4.73
CA GLU A 97 -6.15 25.42 5.82
C GLU A 97 -6.59 24.05 5.29
N VAL A 98 -7.55 24.03 4.35
CA VAL A 98 -8.04 22.78 3.72
C VAL A 98 -6.90 22.06 3.00
N ASN A 99 -6.07 22.79 2.26
CA ASN A 99 -4.93 22.21 1.57
C ASN A 99 -3.90 21.62 2.52
N ASN A 100 -3.61 22.27 3.64
CA ASN A 100 -2.67 21.73 4.63
C ASN A 100 -3.18 20.39 5.19
N LYS A 101 -4.47 20.29 5.52
CA LYS A 101 -5.09 19.03 5.95
C LYS A 101 -5.02 17.96 4.86
N TYR A 102 -5.25 18.32 3.60
CA TYR A 102 -5.18 17.40 2.47
C TYR A 102 -3.74 16.91 2.22
N ILE A 103 -2.73 17.79 2.28
CA ILE A 103 -1.32 17.44 2.16
C ILE A 103 -0.92 16.42 3.24
N ASP A 104 -1.29 16.67 4.50
CA ASP A 104 -0.95 15.78 5.61
C ASP A 104 -1.64 14.41 5.47
N ALA A 105 -2.90 14.40 5.01
CA ALA A 105 -3.61 13.16 4.73
C ALA A 105 -2.95 12.36 3.60
N ILE A 106 -2.49 13.01 2.52
CA ILE A 106 -1.72 12.33 1.46
C ILE A 106 -0.43 11.74 2.02
N LYS A 107 0.33 12.48 2.83
CA LYS A 107 1.58 11.98 3.43
C LYS A 107 1.36 10.75 4.29
N ASN A 108 0.36 10.79 5.19
CA ASN A 108 0.02 9.65 6.04
C ASN A 108 -0.38 8.43 5.20
N LEU A 109 -1.19 8.65 4.17
CA LEU A 109 -1.63 7.60 3.25
C LEU A 109 -0.45 6.99 2.48
N THR A 110 0.49 7.82 2.02
CA THR A 110 1.71 7.38 1.34
C THR A 110 2.55 6.48 2.25
N LEU A 111 2.84 6.90 3.48
CA LEU A 111 3.60 6.09 4.44
C LEU A 111 2.94 4.72 4.67
N LYS A 112 1.61 4.69 4.81
CA LYS A 112 0.90 3.41 4.97
C LYS A 112 0.95 2.55 3.72
N LYS A 113 0.88 3.15 2.52
CA LYS A 113 1.04 2.43 1.25
C LYS A 113 2.43 1.82 1.11
N GLU A 114 3.49 2.49 1.53
CA GLU A 114 4.85 1.93 1.53
C GLU A 114 4.93 0.68 2.41
N TYR A 115 4.39 0.78 3.63
CA TYR A 115 4.32 -0.34 4.55
C TYR A 115 3.48 -1.51 3.98
N PHE A 116 2.35 -1.20 3.34
CA PHE A 116 1.52 -2.17 2.65
C PHE A 116 2.27 -2.90 1.52
N VAL A 117 3.04 -2.17 0.71
CA VAL A 117 3.86 -2.79 -0.35
C VAL A 117 4.92 -3.71 0.26
N LYS A 118 5.59 -3.29 1.35
CA LYS A 118 6.52 -4.16 2.07
C LYS A 118 5.86 -5.45 2.54
N LYS A 119 4.63 -5.39 3.09
CA LYS A 119 3.87 -6.59 3.49
C LYS A 119 3.46 -7.46 2.32
N LYS A 120 3.15 -6.86 1.16
CA LYS A 120 2.91 -7.62 -0.08
C LYS A 120 4.15 -8.38 -0.52
N GLU A 121 5.33 -7.78 -0.44
CA GLU A 121 6.59 -8.45 -0.78
C GLU A 121 6.94 -9.56 0.20
N GLU A 122 6.74 -9.35 1.50
CA GLU A 122 6.88 -10.39 2.53
C GLU A 122 5.94 -11.58 2.26
N LEU A 123 4.67 -11.31 1.92
CA LEU A 123 3.71 -12.35 1.54
C LEU A 123 4.13 -13.10 0.28
N ALA A 124 4.55 -12.37 -0.76
CA ALA A 124 5.01 -12.98 -2.01
C ALA A 124 6.23 -13.89 -1.78
N ASN A 125 7.17 -13.49 -0.93
CA ASN A 125 8.33 -14.32 -0.60
C ASN A 125 7.95 -15.57 0.21
N ALA A 126 7.02 -15.47 1.15
CA ALA A 126 6.52 -16.63 1.90
C ALA A 126 5.77 -17.62 0.99
N LEU A 127 4.99 -17.11 0.04
CA LEU A 127 4.32 -17.94 -0.97
C LEU A 127 5.33 -18.63 -1.89
N ASP A 128 6.39 -17.92 -2.28
CA ASP A 128 7.47 -18.46 -3.11
C ASP A 128 8.18 -19.65 -2.42
N GLU A 129 8.40 -19.54 -1.11
CA GLU A 129 8.97 -20.61 -0.29
C GLU A 129 8.04 -21.83 -0.19
N VAL A 130 6.75 -21.60 0.07
CA VAL A 130 5.72 -22.66 0.10
C VAL A 130 5.62 -23.39 -1.24
N ALA A 131 5.57 -22.64 -2.36
CA ALA A 131 5.53 -23.22 -3.70
C ALA A 131 6.76 -24.12 -3.97
N GLY A 132 7.95 -23.64 -3.57
CA GLY A 132 9.19 -24.41 -3.73
C GLY A 132 9.19 -25.70 -2.89
N LYS A 133 8.81 -25.60 -1.62
CA LYS A 133 8.75 -26.76 -0.70
C LYS A 133 7.67 -27.75 -1.08
N ARG A 134 6.50 -27.29 -1.56
CA ARG A 134 5.44 -28.14 -2.11
C ARG A 134 5.98 -28.99 -3.26
N GLY A 135 6.60 -28.34 -4.25
CA GLY A 135 7.16 -29.04 -5.40
C GLY A 135 8.22 -30.07 -5.02
N ALA A 136 9.06 -29.78 -4.03
CA ALA A 136 10.07 -30.71 -3.52
C ALA A 136 9.46 -31.89 -2.76
N LEU A 137 8.49 -31.63 -1.88
CA LEU A 137 7.74 -32.64 -1.12
C LEU A 137 7.05 -33.65 -2.05
N ILE A 138 6.32 -33.18 -3.07
CA ILE A 138 5.61 -34.05 -4.01
C ILE A 138 6.58 -34.92 -4.80
N LYS A 139 7.67 -34.34 -5.30
CA LYS A 139 8.72 -35.11 -6.00
C LYS A 139 9.30 -36.20 -5.10
N LYS A 140 9.49 -35.91 -3.81
CA LYS A 140 9.94 -36.89 -2.84
C LYS A 140 8.90 -37.98 -2.62
N ALA A 141 7.63 -37.62 -2.42
CA ALA A 141 6.52 -38.56 -2.25
C ALA A 141 6.41 -39.52 -3.44
N LEU A 142 6.46 -39.00 -4.68
CA LEU A 142 6.47 -39.81 -5.91
C LEU A 142 7.65 -40.78 -5.97
N ASN A 143 8.84 -40.37 -5.51
CA ASN A 143 10.00 -41.25 -5.45
C ASN A 143 9.83 -42.38 -4.42
N VAL A 144 9.24 -42.07 -3.27
CA VAL A 144 8.91 -43.09 -2.24
C VAL A 144 7.88 -44.09 -2.77
N GLU A 145 6.82 -43.63 -3.44
CA GLU A 145 5.82 -44.51 -4.06
C GLU A 145 6.45 -45.41 -5.13
N LYS A 146 7.28 -44.84 -6.02
CA LYS A 146 8.03 -45.63 -7.02
C LYS A 146 8.95 -46.67 -6.37
N ALA A 147 9.58 -46.33 -5.24
CA ALA A 147 10.41 -47.26 -4.48
C ALA A 147 9.59 -48.38 -3.84
N LYS A 148 8.43 -48.06 -3.25
CA LYS A 148 7.47 -49.04 -2.71
C LYS A 148 7.02 -50.03 -3.78
N ASN A 149 6.67 -49.54 -4.97
CA ASN A 149 6.24 -50.37 -6.10
C ASN A 149 7.36 -51.28 -6.65
N LYS A 150 8.63 -50.91 -6.46
CA LYS A 150 9.80 -51.72 -6.85
C LYS A 150 10.21 -52.76 -5.80
N LEU A 151 9.47 -52.89 -4.70
CA LEU A 151 9.72 -53.87 -3.62
C LEU A 151 11.16 -53.82 -3.08
N ILE A 152 11.71 -52.61 -2.91
CA ILE A 152 13.06 -52.40 -2.39
C ILE A 152 13.12 -52.83 -0.90
N GLU A 153 14.30 -53.27 -0.45
CA GLU A 153 14.54 -53.67 0.95
C GLU A 153 13.96 -52.70 1.98
N GLY A 154 13.36 -53.25 3.04
CA GLY A 154 12.63 -52.49 4.05
C GLY A 154 13.46 -51.43 4.79
N GLU A 155 14.77 -51.61 4.94
CA GLU A 155 15.66 -50.63 5.58
C GLU A 155 15.85 -49.37 4.71
N LYS A 156 16.05 -49.55 3.39
CA LYS A 156 16.10 -48.43 2.43
C LYS A 156 14.76 -47.69 2.36
N LEU A 157 13.66 -48.43 2.46
CA LEU A 157 12.31 -47.87 2.47
C LEU A 157 12.06 -46.99 3.71
N LYS A 158 12.49 -47.45 4.90
CA LYS A 158 12.41 -46.68 6.15
C LYS A 158 13.18 -45.37 6.07
N ASN A 159 14.37 -45.37 5.49
CA ASN A 159 15.16 -44.15 5.32
C ASN A 159 14.45 -43.15 4.39
N LEU A 160 13.88 -43.63 3.29
CA LEU A 160 13.10 -42.79 2.36
C LEU A 160 11.83 -42.21 3.00
N ASP A 161 11.11 -42.99 3.82
CA ASP A 161 9.95 -42.52 4.58
C ASP A 161 10.36 -41.49 5.65
N SER A 162 11.51 -41.67 6.30
CA SER A 162 12.06 -40.68 7.25
C SER A 162 12.37 -39.35 6.56
N GLU A 163 13.06 -39.40 5.42
CA GLU A 163 13.35 -38.20 4.63
C GLU A 163 12.05 -37.51 4.18
N LEU A 164 11.05 -38.26 3.71
CA LEU A 164 9.75 -37.70 3.33
C LEU A 164 9.08 -36.94 4.49
N ASN A 165 9.15 -37.49 5.71
CA ASN A 165 8.64 -36.82 6.91
C ASN A 165 9.37 -35.51 7.21
N ASP A 166 10.67 -35.43 6.94
CA ASP A 166 11.42 -34.19 7.12
C ASP A 166 11.02 -33.12 6.10
N TYR A 167 10.83 -33.49 4.82
CA TYR A 167 10.26 -32.58 3.82
C TYR A 167 8.85 -32.10 4.21
N GLN A 168 8.02 -32.99 4.76
CA GLN A 168 6.68 -32.63 5.24
C GLN A 168 6.74 -31.59 6.36
N ARG A 169 7.61 -31.79 7.36
CA ARG A 169 7.81 -30.84 8.47
C ARG A 169 8.29 -29.48 7.97
N GLU A 170 9.21 -29.45 7.00
CA GLU A 170 9.70 -28.19 6.42
C GLU A 170 8.61 -27.44 5.65
N PHE A 171 7.77 -28.18 4.92
CA PHE A 171 6.62 -27.63 4.21
C PHE A 171 5.59 -27.07 5.20
N ASP A 172 5.23 -27.82 6.24
CA ASP A 172 4.27 -27.37 7.26
C ASP A 172 4.74 -26.08 7.95
N ARG A 173 6.04 -26.00 8.30
CA ARG A 173 6.63 -24.76 8.86
C ARG A 173 6.51 -23.58 7.89
N ALA A 174 6.75 -23.77 6.60
CA ALA A 174 6.61 -22.70 5.61
C ALA A 174 5.15 -22.27 5.44
N ARG A 175 4.21 -23.23 5.47
CA ARG A 175 2.78 -22.96 5.42
C ARG A 175 2.33 -22.11 6.60
N ASP A 176 2.79 -22.42 7.81
CA ASP A 176 2.45 -21.62 9.00
C ASP A 176 2.96 -20.18 8.90
N VAL A 177 4.17 -20.00 8.35
CA VAL A 177 4.72 -18.67 8.06
C VAL A 177 3.87 -17.94 7.02
N LEU A 178 3.47 -18.62 5.93
CA LEU A 178 2.60 -18.05 4.90
C LEU A 178 1.27 -17.56 5.49
N ILE A 179 0.60 -18.39 6.30
CA ILE A 179 -0.66 -18.02 6.96
C ILE A 179 -0.48 -16.76 7.80
N LYS A 180 0.61 -16.68 8.58
CA LYS A 180 0.93 -15.47 9.35
C LYS A 180 1.12 -14.24 8.45
N LYS A 181 1.78 -14.38 7.30
CA LYS A 181 1.95 -13.28 6.34
C LYS A 181 0.67 -12.86 5.63
N ILE A 182 -0.24 -13.80 5.38
CA ILE A 182 -1.58 -13.50 4.85
C ILE A 182 -2.35 -12.62 5.84
N HIS A 183 -2.39 -13.00 7.12
CA HIS A 183 -3.07 -12.20 8.15
C HIS A 183 -2.47 -10.79 8.27
N GLN A 184 -1.14 -10.68 8.34
CA GLN A 184 -0.45 -9.38 8.38
C GLN A 184 -0.75 -8.52 7.15
N PHE A 185 -0.85 -9.13 5.97
CA PHE A 185 -1.19 -8.42 4.74
C PHE A 185 -2.63 -7.90 4.75
N ILE A 186 -3.58 -8.72 5.20
CA ILE A 186 -5.00 -8.36 5.31
C ILE A 186 -5.19 -7.22 6.30
N GLU A 187 -4.59 -7.31 7.49
CA GLU A 187 -4.65 -6.27 8.52
C GLU A 187 -4.20 -4.92 7.95
N VAL A 188 -3.02 -4.87 7.30
CA VAL A 188 -2.49 -3.62 6.75
C VAL A 188 -3.31 -3.10 5.57
N ARG A 189 -3.94 -3.99 4.79
CA ARG A 189 -4.89 -3.59 3.73
C ARG A 189 -6.09 -2.88 4.33
N ASP A 190 -6.64 -3.40 5.41
CA ASP A 190 -7.86 -2.89 6.03
C ASP A 190 -7.57 -1.53 6.70
N GLU A 191 -6.43 -1.38 7.40
CA GLU A 191 -5.97 -0.08 7.91
C GLU A 191 -5.76 0.95 6.78
N LEU A 192 -5.24 0.53 5.62
CA LEU A 192 -5.08 1.41 4.46
C LEU A 192 -6.44 1.86 3.89
N ASN A 193 -7.44 0.98 3.88
CA ASN A 193 -8.79 1.30 3.45
C ASN A 193 -9.46 2.34 4.37
N GLU A 194 -9.23 2.22 5.69
CA GLU A 194 -9.72 3.21 6.65
C GLU A 194 -9.15 4.61 6.39
N LEU A 195 -7.85 4.71 6.07
CA LEU A 195 -7.23 5.99 5.70
C LEU A 195 -7.83 6.59 4.42
N TRP A 196 -8.17 5.75 3.43
CA TRP A 196 -8.86 6.22 2.23
C TRP A 196 -10.26 6.76 2.54
N ILE A 197 -11.01 6.09 3.42
CA ILE A 197 -12.33 6.56 3.87
C ILE A 197 -12.20 7.88 4.62
N GLN A 198 -11.20 8.01 5.50
CA GLN A 198 -10.94 9.27 6.21
C GLN A 198 -10.60 10.42 5.26
N LEU A 199 -9.78 10.17 4.23
CA LEU A 199 -9.47 11.16 3.20
C LEU A 199 -10.72 11.58 2.42
N LYS A 200 -11.58 10.64 2.03
CA LYS A 200 -12.86 10.95 1.37
C LYS A 200 -13.75 11.82 2.26
N ASN A 201 -13.81 11.51 3.55
CA ASN A 201 -14.65 12.21 4.51
C ASN A 201 -14.12 13.62 4.84
N SER A 202 -12.79 13.84 4.81
CA SER A 202 -12.20 15.16 5.04
C SER A 202 -12.44 16.11 3.86
N VAL A 203 -12.41 15.58 2.63
CA VAL A 203 -12.73 16.35 1.41
C VAL A 203 -14.21 16.72 1.35
N SER A 204 -15.11 15.78 1.66
CA SER A 204 -16.57 16.01 1.61
C SER A 204 -17.13 16.94 2.68
N LYS A 205 -16.45 17.11 3.82
CA LYS A 205 -16.81 18.13 4.84
C LYS A 205 -16.26 19.53 4.54
N SER A 206 -15.37 19.64 3.56
CA SER A 206 -14.76 20.90 3.13
C SER A 206 -15.46 21.51 1.90
N SER A 207 -16.50 20.84 1.40
CA SER A 207 -17.39 21.28 0.30
C SER A 207 -18.72 21.76 0.89
#